data_AF-A0A7R7HEH0-F1
#
_entry.id   AF-A0A7R7HEH0-F1
#
_cell.length_a   1.000
_cell.length_b   1.000
_cell.length_c   1.000
_cell.angle_alpha   90.00
_cell.angle_beta   90.00
_cell.angle_gamma   90.00
#
_symmetry.space_group_name_H-M   'P 1'
#
loop_
_entity.id
_entity.type
_entity.pdbx_description
1 polymer ?
#
loop_
_entity_poly.entity_id
_entity_poly.type
_entity_poly.pdbx_seq_one_letter_code
_entity_poly.pdbx_strand_id
1 'polypeptide(L)' 'MTELARHQPEIGRQTDEPGIRRIVARPYPYLIFYEATEHEIVIHAIRHGAQDPESLRVHPSAHQ' A
#
# COMPACT_ATOMS: atom_id res chain seq x y z
N MET A 1 -11.55 -8.04 -3.42
CA MET A 1 -11.09 -7.21 -2.28
C MET A 1 -11.06 -5.70 -2.59
N THR A 2 -10.89 -5.30 -3.85
CA THR A 2 -10.95 -3.89 -4.30
C THR A 2 -12.32 -3.22 -4.18
N GLU A 3 -13.42 -3.98 -4.10
CA GLU A 3 -14.77 -3.40 -3.90
C GLU A 3 -14.98 -2.84 -2.49
N LEU A 4 -14.33 -3.41 -1.46
CA LEU A 4 -14.59 -3.00 -0.08
C LEU A 4 -14.12 -1.57 0.20
N ALA A 5 -12.95 -1.19 -0.31
CA ALA A 5 -12.47 0.19 -0.21
C ALA A 5 -13.38 1.17 -0.95
N ARG A 6 -14.01 0.75 -2.06
CA ARG A 6 -14.91 1.60 -2.85
C ARG A 6 -16.20 1.93 -2.09
N HIS A 7 -16.72 0.99 -1.31
CA HIS A 7 -17.97 1.19 -0.55
C HIS A 7 -17.74 1.74 0.86
N GLN A 8 -16.54 1.54 1.42
CA GLN A 8 -16.18 2.05 2.74
C GLN A 8 -14.70 2.48 2.79
N PRO A 9 -14.35 3.64 2.21
CA PRO A 9 -12.97 4.08 2.06
C PRO A 9 -12.25 4.29 3.40
N GLU A 10 -12.98 4.60 4.46
CA GLU A 10 -12.43 4.81 5.81
C GLU A 10 -12.00 3.52 6.54
N ILE A 11 -12.25 2.34 5.98
CA ILE A 11 -11.91 1.05 6.60
C ILE A 11 -10.40 0.82 6.73
N GLY A 12 -9.60 1.48 5.90
CA GLY A 12 -8.14 1.44 5.97
C GLY A 12 -7.61 2.18 7.19
N ARG A 13 -6.59 1.62 7.84
CA ARG A 13 -5.94 2.23 9.01
C ARG A 13 -5.13 3.44 8.56
N GLN A 14 -5.32 4.57 9.21
CA GLN A 14 -4.50 5.76 8.97
C GLN A 14 -3.02 5.45 9.27
N THR A 15 -2.14 5.95 8.42
CA THR A 15 -0.69 5.87 8.62
C THR A 15 -0.16 7.12 9.31
N ASP A 16 1.14 7.16 9.60
CA ASP A 16 1.79 8.36 10.13
C ASP A 16 1.80 9.51 9.12
N GLU A 17 1.63 9.21 7.83
CA GLU A 17 1.41 10.19 6.77
C GLU A 17 -0.07 10.59 6.73
N PRO A 18 -0.42 11.88 6.98
CA PRO A 18 -1.81 12.35 6.97
C PRO A 18 -2.49 12.12 5.62
N GLY A 19 -3.76 11.71 5.65
CA GLY A 19 -4.53 11.40 4.42
C GLY A 19 -4.28 10.00 3.87
N ILE A 20 -3.11 9.40 4.14
CA ILE A 20 -2.78 8.05 3.69
C ILE A 20 -3.33 7.00 4.64
N ARG A 21 -4.06 6.05 4.05
CA ARG A 21 -4.61 4.87 4.68
C ARG A 21 -3.94 3.62 4.14
N ARG A 22 -3.94 2.57 4.97
CA ARG A 22 -3.40 1.25 4.63
C ARG A 22 -4.41 0.15 4.91
N ILE A 23 -4.60 -0.75 3.95
CA ILE A 23 -5.36 -2.00 4.13
C ILE A 23 -4.49 -3.21 3.79
N VAL A 24 -4.69 -4.32 4.52
CA VAL A 24 -4.06 -5.61 4.24
C VAL A 24 -4.92 -6.37 3.25
N ALA A 25 -4.39 -6.71 2.08
CA ALA A 25 -5.11 -7.45 1.04
C ALA A 25 -5.16 -8.96 1.32
N ARG A 26 -6.01 -9.36 2.29
CA ARG A 26 -6.22 -10.77 2.66
C ARG A 26 -6.68 -11.64 1.48
N PRO A 27 -6.33 -12.93 1.46
CA PRO A 27 -5.54 -13.66 2.47
C PRO A 27 -4.02 -13.44 2.34
N TYR A 28 -3.58 -12.68 1.34
CA TYR A 28 -2.16 -12.49 1.03
C TYR A 28 -1.55 -11.35 1.86
N PRO A 29 -0.24 -11.36 2.14
CA PRO A 29 0.40 -10.37 3.00
C PRO A 29 0.68 -9.05 2.26
N TYR A 30 -0.15 -8.63 1.29
CA TYR A 30 0.05 -7.36 0.61
C TYR A 30 -0.56 -6.20 1.40
N LEU A 31 0.14 -5.08 1.41
CA LEU A 31 -0.27 -3.80 1.96
C LEU A 31 -0.61 -2.86 0.81
N ILE A 32 -1.84 -2.34 0.79
CA ILE A 32 -2.27 -1.32 -0.17
C ILE A 32 -2.31 0.01 0.57
N PHE A 33 -1.55 0.98 0.07
CA PHE A 33 -1.52 2.36 0.55
C PHE A 33 -2.34 3.22 -0.41
N TYR A 34 -3.31 3.94 0.14
CA TYR A 34 -4.23 4.73 -0.66
C TYR A 34 -4.69 5.99 0.08
N GLU A 35 -5.08 6.99 -0.69
CA GLU A 35 -5.86 8.13 -0.22
C GLU A 35 -7.32 7.96 -0.67
N ALA A 36 -8.26 8.33 0.19
CA ALA A 36 -9.67 8.38 -0.13
C ALA A 36 -10.13 9.84 -0.20
N THR A 37 -10.53 10.28 -1.39
CA THR A 37 -11.14 11.59 -1.61
C THR A 37 -12.66 11.44 -1.71
N GLU A 38 -13.39 12.54 -1.88
CA GLU A 38 -14.85 12.51 -2.03
C GLU A 38 -15.31 11.78 -3.31
N HIS A 39 -14.43 11.66 -4.31
CA HIS A 39 -14.80 11.15 -5.64
C HIS A 39 -14.02 9.91 -6.06
N GLU A 40 -12.83 9.68 -5.47
CA GLU A 40 -11.95 8.62 -5.91
C GLU A 40 -11.08 8.03 -4.80
N ILE A 41 -10.44 6.92 -5.14
CA ILE A 41 -9.44 6.26 -4.32
C ILE A 41 -8.14 6.23 -5.12
N VAL A 42 -7.14 6.95 -4.65
CA VAL A 42 -5.82 7.01 -5.29
C VAL A 42 -4.92 5.99 -4.61
N ILE A 43 -4.49 4.97 -5.35
CA ILE A 43 -3.55 3.96 -4.83
C ILE A 43 -2.13 4.46 -5.06
N HIS A 44 -1.41 4.76 -3.98
CA HIS A 44 -0.02 5.23 -4.04
C HIS A 44 0.97 4.06 -4.16
N ALA A 45 0.71 2.94 -3.48
CA ALA A 45 1.61 1.81 -3.50
C ALA A 45 0.94 0.49 -3.11
N ILE A 46 1.47 -0.60 -3.65
CA ILE A 46 1.19 -1.97 -3.20
C ILE A 46 2.53 -2.60 -2.80
N ARG A 47 2.64 -3.06 -1.56
CA ARG A 47 3.89 -3.64 -1.02
C ARG A 47 3.63 -5.03 -0.45
N HIS A 48 4.56 -5.96 -0.62
CA HIS A 48 4.49 -7.26 0.04
C HIS A 48 4.97 -7.11 1.49
N GLY A 49 4.05 -7.16 2.45
CA GLY A 49 4.32 -6.93 3.87
C GLY A 49 5.15 -8.01 4.57
N ALA A 50 5.32 -9.18 3.94
CA ALA A 50 6.21 -10.24 4.41
C ALA A 50 7.58 -10.27 3.69
N GLN A 51 7.83 -9.36 2.75
CA GLN A 51 9.11 -9.25 2.08
C GLN A 51 9.89 -8.07 2.67
N ASP A 52 11.14 -8.29 3.00
CA ASP A 52 12.03 -7.22 3.48
C ASP A 52 12.23 -6.17 2.37
N PRO A 53 11.81 -4.91 2.56
CA PRO A 53 12.01 -3.86 1.56
C PRO A 53 13.49 -3.59 1.25
N GLU A 54 14.44 -3.95 2.12
CA GLU A 54 15.87 -3.82 1.84
C GLU A 54 16.36 -4.83 0.78
N SER A 55 15.71 -6.00 0.67
CA SER A 55 16.06 -7.02 -0.33
C SER A 55 15.80 -6.57 -1.77
N LEU A 56 14.93 -5.56 -1.97
CA LEU A 56 14.60 -4.97 -3.26
C LEU A 56 15.47 -3.76 -3.62
N ARG A 57 16.33 -3.28 -2.69
CA ARG A 57 17.35 -2.29 -3.06
C ARG A 57 18.38 -2.96 -3.95
N VAL A 58 18.25 -2.73 -5.26
CA VAL A 58 19.31 -3.01 -6.23
C VAL A 58 20.55 -2.25 -5.81
N HIS A 59 21.53 -2.94 -5.23
CA HIS A 59 22.87 -2.40 -5.14
C HIS A 59 23.36 -2.25 -6.59
N PRO A 60 23.73 -1.04 -7.05
CA PRO A 60 24.27 -0.88 -8.39
C PRO A 60 25.51 -1.77 -8.47
N SER A 61 25.44 -2.79 -9.33
CA SER A 61 26.58 -3.66 -9.62
C SER A 61 27.67 -2.74 -10.16
N ALA A 62 28.77 -2.62 -9.42
CA ALA A 62 29.95 -1.91 -9.88
C ALA A 62 30.38 -2.58 -11.19
N HIS A 63 30.19 -1.87 -12.30
CA HIS A 63 30.78 -2.26 -13.57
C HIS A 63 32.29 -2.18 -13.41
N GLN A 64 32.91 -3.31 -13.74
CA GLN A 64 34.34 -3.57 -13.81
C GLN A 64 35.09 -2.53 -14.65
#